data_AF-A0A5H2PUV2-F1
#
_entry.id   AF-A0A5H2PUV2-F1
#
_cell.length_a   1.000
_cell.length_b   1.000
_cell.length_c   1.000
_cell.angle_alpha   90.00
_cell.angle_beta   90.00
_cell.angle_gamma   90.00
#
_symmetry.space_group_name_H-M   'P 1'
#
loop_
_entity.id
_entity.type
_entity.pdbx_description
1 polymer ?
#
loop_
_entity_poly.entity_id
_entity_poly.type
_entity_poly.pdbx_seq_one_letter_code
_entity_poly.pdbx_strand_id
1 'polypeptide(L)'
;MRTADYLRANIGIPIFSAKAREFLTHRIPNDLQFYECEIYCEGREEVFFICKVMKYMKLVDGQRSSFRILSEGEKILNNVVYRSDLDEDFYIARDVEFCERLVVSEKFVDLCQSERLHIEFGNPL
;
A
#
# COMPACT_ATOMS: atom_id res chain seq x y z
N MET A 1 -9.52 -16.80 -0.86
CA MET A 1 -9.70 -15.39 -1.31
C MET A 1 -11.05 -14.75 -0.97
N ARG A 2 -12.12 -15.51 -0.66
CA ARG A 2 -13.53 -15.06 -0.61
C ARG A 2 -13.91 -13.85 0.27
N THR A 3 -12.99 -13.26 1.03
CA THR A 3 -13.29 -12.12 1.91
C THR A 3 -12.24 -11.01 1.89
N ALA A 4 -11.15 -11.11 1.13
CA ALA A 4 -10.09 -10.11 1.19
C ALA A 4 -10.45 -8.87 0.36
N ASP A 5 -10.41 -7.69 0.99
CA ASP A 5 -10.64 -6.41 0.32
C ASP A 5 -9.34 -5.79 -0.22
N TYR A 6 -8.20 -6.37 0.14
CA TYR A 6 -6.86 -5.98 -0.29
C TYR A 6 -5.99 -7.21 -0.54
N LEU A 7 -5.18 -7.17 -1.59
CA LEU A 7 -4.19 -8.19 -1.91
C LEU A 7 -2.80 -7.57 -1.90
N ARG A 8 -1.90 -8.23 -1.17
CA ARG A 8 -0.49 -7.84 -1.11
C ARG A 8 0.23 -8.30 -2.38
N ALA A 9 0.69 -7.36 -3.20
CA ALA A 9 1.60 -7.64 -4.31
C ALA A 9 3.05 -7.36 -3.92
N ASN A 10 4.00 -8.12 -4.49
CA ASN A 10 5.43 -7.97 -4.23
C ASN A 10 6.04 -6.67 -4.79
N ILE A 11 5.33 -5.99 -5.69
CA ILE A 11 5.80 -4.81 -6.44
C ILE A 11 5.33 -3.48 -5.83
N GLY A 12 4.82 -3.49 -4.59
CA GLY A 12 4.27 -2.30 -3.94
C GLY A 12 3.08 -1.72 -4.70
N ILE A 13 2.38 -2.52 -5.49
CA ILE A 13 1.16 -2.12 -6.18
C ILE A 13 -0.02 -2.61 -5.33
N PRO A 14 -0.79 -1.71 -4.72
CA PRO A 14 -1.94 -2.07 -3.93
C PRO A 14 -3.06 -2.54 -4.84
N ILE A 15 -3.70 -3.64 -4.48
CA ILE A 15 -4.77 -4.26 -5.27
C ILE A 15 -5.99 -4.40 -4.36
N PHE A 16 -7.12 -3.85 -4.78
CA PHE A 16 -8.33 -3.76 -3.97
C PHE A 16 -9.50 -4.50 -4.61
N SER A 17 -10.40 -5.01 -3.78
CA SER A 17 -11.69 -5.55 -4.24
C SER A 17 -12.58 -4.46 -4.86
N ALA A 18 -13.63 -4.86 -5.56
CA ALA A 18 -14.65 -3.92 -6.05
C ALA A 18 -15.28 -3.10 -4.91
N LYS A 19 -15.59 -3.73 -3.77
CA LYS A 19 -16.16 -3.07 -2.59
C LYS A 19 -15.23 -1.98 -2.07
N ALA A 20 -13.96 -2.33 -1.84
CA ALA A 20 -12.97 -1.37 -1.35
C ALA A 20 -12.76 -0.22 -2.36
N ARG A 21 -12.66 -0.53 -3.66
CA ARG A 21 -12.52 0.48 -4.71
C ARG A 21 -13.69 1.45 -4.72
N GLU A 22 -14.93 0.97 -4.65
CA GLU A 22 -16.12 1.81 -4.62
C GLU A 22 -16.12 2.73 -3.41
N PHE A 23 -15.92 2.18 -2.21
CA PHE A 23 -15.88 2.97 -0.98
C PHE A 23 -14.77 4.02 -0.99
N LEU A 24 -13.54 3.62 -1.33
CA LEU A 24 -12.38 4.53 -1.31
C LEU A 24 -12.49 5.63 -2.36
N THR A 25 -13.06 5.34 -3.54
CA THR A 25 -13.30 6.37 -4.58
C THR A 25 -14.27 7.44 -4.08
N HIS A 26 -15.27 7.09 -3.26
CA HIS A 26 -16.19 8.08 -2.69
C HIS A 26 -15.58 8.89 -1.55
N ARG A 27 -14.70 8.27 -0.74
CA ARG A 27 -14.17 8.89 0.48
C ARG A 27 -12.91 9.71 0.24
N ILE A 28 -12.04 9.26 -0.66
CA ILE A 28 -10.73 9.86 -0.95
C ILE A 28 -10.43 9.89 -2.46
N PRO A 29 -11.32 10.48 -3.29
CA PRO A 29 -11.25 10.41 -4.76
C PRO A 29 -9.96 10.94 -5.37
N ASN A 30 -9.26 11.85 -4.68
CA ASN A 30 -8.06 12.50 -5.19
C ASN A 30 -6.76 11.76 -4.78
N ASP A 31 -6.85 10.83 -3.83
CA ASP A 31 -5.68 10.13 -3.29
C ASP A 31 -5.35 8.87 -4.08
N LEU A 32 -6.34 8.32 -4.78
CA LEU A 32 -6.27 7.01 -5.43
C LEU A 32 -6.83 7.04 -6.85
N GLN A 33 -6.12 6.38 -7.76
CA GLN A 33 -6.60 6.10 -9.11
C GLN A 33 -6.63 4.59 -9.32
N PHE A 34 -7.77 4.06 -9.77
CA PHE A 34 -7.97 2.61 -9.91
C PHE A 34 -8.00 2.19 -11.37
N TYR A 35 -7.47 1.00 -11.63
CA TYR A 35 -7.47 0.32 -12.92
C TYR A 35 -7.95 -1.10 -12.72
N GLU A 36 -8.91 -1.53 -13.53
CA GLU A 36 -9.45 -2.88 -13.47
C GLU A 36 -8.37 -3.91 -13.83
N CYS A 37 -8.38 -5.05 -13.14
CA CYS A 37 -7.56 -6.20 -13.45
C CYS A 37 -8.32 -7.48 -13.11
N GLU A 38 -8.01 -8.55 -13.83
CA GLU A 38 -8.52 -9.89 -13.53
C GLU A 38 -7.44 -10.69 -12.79
N ILE A 39 -7.86 -11.37 -11.72
CA ILE A 39 -6.99 -12.23 -10.94
C ILE A 39 -7.48 -13.66 -11.07
N TYR A 40 -6.61 -14.53 -11.54
CA TYR A 40 -6.83 -15.97 -11.55
C TYR A 40 -6.28 -16.59 -10.28
N CYS A 41 -7.14 -17.18 -9.45
CA CYS A 41 -6.76 -17.86 -8.22
C CYS A 41 -7.60 -19.12 -8.03
N GLU A 42 -6.95 -20.26 -7.76
CA GLU A 42 -7.61 -21.54 -7.45
C GLU A 42 -8.69 -21.95 -8.48
N GLY A 43 -8.45 -21.70 -9.77
CA GLY A 43 -9.41 -22.06 -10.83
C GLY A 43 -10.54 -21.05 -11.05
N ARG A 44 -10.47 -19.87 -10.44
CA ARG A 44 -11.48 -18.81 -10.55
C ARG A 44 -10.87 -17.51 -11.03
N GLU A 45 -11.62 -16.78 -11.83
CA GLU A 45 -11.33 -15.42 -12.24
C GLU A 45 -12.19 -14.47 -11.40
N GLU A 46 -11.55 -13.50 -10.76
CA GLU A 46 -12.22 -12.45 -10.01
C GLU A 46 -11.69 -11.08 -10.45
N VAL A 47 -12.59 -10.11 -10.55
CA VAL A 47 -12.24 -8.72 -10.89
C VAL A 47 -11.77 -8.00 -9.63
N PHE A 48 -10.57 -7.44 -9.73
CA PHE A 48 -9.94 -6.59 -8.73
C PHE A 48 -9.50 -5.28 -9.39
N PHE A 49 -8.97 -4.37 -8.58
CA PHE A 49 -8.51 -3.07 -9.04
C PHE A 49 -7.10 -2.78 -8.56
N ILE A 50 -6.18 -2.67 -9.50
CA ILE A 50 -4.86 -2.09 -9.26
C ILE A 50 -5.04 -0.61 -8.92
N CYS A 51 -4.36 -0.16 -7.87
CA CYS A 51 -4.48 1.19 -7.38
C CYS A 51 -3.15 1.94 -7.50
N LYS A 52 -3.19 3.12 -8.10
CA LYS A 52 -2.13 4.11 -8.09
C LYS A 52 -2.40 5.09 -6.95
N VAL A 53 -1.46 5.17 -6.01
CA VAL A 53 -1.46 6.16 -4.93
C VAL A 53 -0.87 7.46 -5.45
N MET A 54 -1.59 8.57 -5.24
CA MET A 54 -1.25 9.88 -5.79
C MET A 54 -0.34 10.70 -4.85
N LYS A 55 -0.34 10.39 -3.56
CA LYS A 55 0.49 11.06 -2.55
C LYS A 55 1.87 10.39 -2.47
N TYR A 56 2.92 11.18 -2.66
CA TYR A 56 4.31 10.75 -2.53
C TYR A 56 4.98 11.53 -1.40
N MET A 57 5.67 10.82 -0.51
CA MET A 57 6.32 11.39 0.68
C MET A 57 7.67 10.72 0.93
N LYS A 58 8.59 11.40 1.64
CA LYS A 58 9.79 10.75 2.18
C LYS A 58 9.40 10.04 3.47
N LEU A 59 9.00 8.77 3.38
CA LEU A 59 8.47 7.95 4.46
C LEU A 59 9.58 7.15 5.16
N VAL A 60 10.52 6.62 4.39
CA VAL A 60 11.63 5.81 4.89
C VAL A 60 12.77 6.70 5.37
N ASP A 61 13.29 6.40 6.55
CA ASP A 61 14.56 6.95 7.03
C ASP A 61 15.70 6.12 6.44
N GLY A 62 16.22 6.57 5.30
CA GLY A 62 17.33 5.90 4.62
C GLY A 62 18.64 5.88 5.40
N GLN A 63 18.82 6.73 6.43
CA GLN A 63 20.03 6.72 7.26
C GLN A 63 19.95 5.67 8.37
N ARG A 64 18.76 5.48 8.95
CA ARG A 64 18.51 4.48 10.00
C ARG A 64 18.13 3.11 9.46
N SER A 65 17.68 3.03 8.22
CA SER A 65 17.41 1.77 7.53
C SER A 65 18.70 1.01 7.20
N SER A 66 18.60 -0.31 7.08
CA SER A 66 19.71 -1.16 6.67
C SER A 66 19.54 -1.68 5.25
N PHE A 67 20.65 -1.89 4.57
CA PHE A 67 20.69 -2.33 3.19
C PHE A 67 21.56 -3.57 3.05
N ARG A 68 21.10 -4.51 2.22
CA ARG A 68 21.93 -5.60 1.72
C ARG A 68 22.52 -5.17 0.38
N ILE A 69 23.81 -5.46 0.20
CA ILE A 69 24.50 -5.26 -1.07
C ILE A 69 24.41 -6.56 -1.87
N LEU A 70 23.93 -6.47 -3.11
CA LEU A 70 23.94 -7.57 -4.07
C LEU A 70 25.33 -7.76 -4.68
N SER A 71 25.55 -8.90 -5.34
CA SER A 71 26.82 -9.23 -5.98
C SER A 71 27.33 -8.16 -6.95
N GLU A 72 26.42 -7.39 -7.56
CA GLU A 72 26.73 -6.32 -8.51
C GLU A 72 26.80 -4.92 -7.86
N GLY A 73 26.77 -4.83 -6.54
CA GLY A 73 26.88 -3.57 -5.80
C GLY A 73 25.56 -2.83 -5.57
N GLU A 74 24.46 -3.29 -6.17
CA GLU A 74 23.12 -2.76 -5.93
C GLU A 74 22.72 -2.92 -4.46
N LYS A 75 22.05 -1.89 -3.91
CA LYS A 75 21.55 -1.91 -2.53
C LYS A 75 20.07 -2.22 -2.53
N ILE A 76 19.70 -3.25 -1.79
CA ILE A 76 18.30 -3.58 -1.50
C ILE A 76 18.00 -3.27 -0.03
N LEU A 77 16.88 -2.61 0.21
CA LEU A 77 16.39 -2.32 1.55
C LEU A 77 16.14 -3.64 2.31
N ASN A 78 16.89 -3.86 3.38
CA ASN A 78 16.84 -5.09 4.18
C ASN A 78 15.91 -4.94 5.39
N ASN A 79 16.20 -3.97 6.27
CA ASN A 79 15.30 -3.56 7.35
C ASN A 79 14.93 -2.10 7.12
N VAL A 80 13.64 -1.84 6.96
CA VAL A 80 13.08 -0.50 6.79
C VAL A 80 12.88 0.14 8.17
N VAL A 81 13.27 1.40 8.30
CA VAL A 81 12.89 2.26 9.43
C VAL A 81 12.08 3.40 8.85
N TYR A 82 10.86 3.58 9.35
CA TYR A 82 10.02 4.71 8.94
C TYR A 82 10.35 5.95 9.77
N ARG A 83 10.22 7.11 9.15
CA ARG A 83 10.38 8.40 9.82
C ARG A 83 9.28 8.59 10.86
N SER A 84 9.65 9.12 12.02
CA SER A 84 8.73 9.44 13.11
C SER A 84 8.28 10.89 13.13
N ASP A 85 8.87 11.74 12.27
CA ASP A 85 8.57 13.17 12.12
C ASP A 85 7.66 13.44 10.92
N LEU A 86 6.87 12.44 10.51
CA LEU A 86 5.91 12.57 9.43
C LEU A 86 4.67 13.33 9.89
N ASP A 87 4.20 14.25 9.06
CA ASP A 87 2.84 14.78 9.18
C ASP A 87 1.86 13.64 8.88
N GLU A 88 1.00 13.31 9.85
CA GLU A 88 0.02 12.23 9.75
C GLU A 88 -1.27 12.63 9.01
N ASP A 89 -1.37 13.87 8.48
CA ASP A 89 -2.51 14.28 7.64
C ASP A 89 -2.41 13.77 6.20
N PHE A 90 -2.39 12.45 6.06
CA PHE A 90 -2.59 11.74 4.81
C PHE A 90 -3.41 10.48 5.08
N TYR A 91 -3.94 9.85 4.04
CA TYR A 91 -4.59 8.55 4.17
C TYR A 91 -3.60 7.43 3.83
N ILE A 92 -3.08 7.47 2.61
CA ILE A 92 -2.11 6.51 2.08
C ILE A 92 -1.06 7.28 1.28
N ALA A 93 0.20 6.90 1.42
CA ALA A 93 1.32 7.52 0.72
C ALA A 93 2.32 6.47 0.23
N ARG A 94 2.99 6.79 -0.88
CA ARG A 94 4.12 6.04 -1.43
C ARG A 94 5.43 6.75 -1.11
N ASP A 95 6.46 5.97 -0.83
CA ASP A 95 7.78 6.56 -0.63
C ASP A 95 8.36 7.07 -1.96
N VAL A 96 9.01 8.24 -1.93
CA VAL A 96 9.61 8.87 -3.11
C VAL A 96 10.86 8.17 -3.62
N GLU A 97 11.62 7.51 -2.74
CA GLU A 97 12.89 6.85 -3.05
C GLU A 97 12.70 5.33 -3.14
N PHE A 98 11.98 4.74 -2.19
CA PHE A 98 11.67 3.32 -2.10
C PHE A 98 10.25 3.05 -2.58
N CYS A 99 10.04 3.17 -3.89
CA CYS A 99 8.70 3.17 -4.49
C CYS A 99 7.88 1.91 -4.15
N GLU A 100 8.48 0.79 -3.79
CA GLU A 100 7.76 -0.41 -3.34
C GLU A 100 7.10 -0.26 -1.95
N ARG A 101 7.45 0.80 -1.20
CA ARG A 101 6.95 1.10 0.13
C ARG A 101 5.72 1.98 0.07
N LEU A 102 4.66 1.48 0.70
CA LEU A 102 3.42 2.17 0.97
C LEU A 102 3.22 2.23 2.47
N VAL A 103 2.79 3.38 2.97
CA VAL A 103 2.41 3.59 4.35
C VAL A 103 1.02 4.19 4.37
N VAL A 104 0.22 3.73 5.32
CA VAL A 104 -1.09 4.29 5.64
C VAL A 104 -1.02 4.93 7.01
N SER A 105 -1.77 6.00 7.21
CA SER A 105 -1.97 6.57 8.54
C SER A 105 -3.06 5.81 9.30
N GLU A 106 -3.16 6.06 10.61
CA GLU A 106 -4.28 5.57 11.41
C GLU A 106 -5.63 6.02 10.86
N LYS A 107 -5.69 7.25 10.30
CA LYS A 107 -6.88 7.81 9.65
C LYS A 107 -7.41 6.92 8.51
N PHE A 108 -6.52 6.27 7.76
CA PHE A 108 -6.91 5.33 6.71
C PHE A 108 -7.31 3.97 7.27
N VAL A 109 -6.63 3.51 8.32
CA VAL A 109 -7.02 2.30 9.06
C VAL A 109 -8.45 2.44 9.57
N ASP A 110 -8.75 3.53 10.27
CA ASP A 110 -10.08 3.89 10.77
C ASP A 110 -11.10 3.96 9.63
N LEU A 111 -10.73 4.58 8.51
CA LEU A 111 -11.59 4.68 7.33
C LEU A 111 -11.97 3.29 6.80
N CYS A 112 -11.01 2.39 6.64
CA CYS A 112 -11.25 1.03 6.18
C CYS A 112 -12.07 0.22 7.18
N GLN A 113 -11.81 0.37 8.48
CA GLN A 113 -12.57 -0.29 9.54
C GLN A 113 -14.03 0.18 9.60
N SER A 114 -14.30 1.46 9.31
CA SER A 114 -15.67 2.01 9.32
C SER A 114 -16.60 1.31 8.32
N GLU A 115 -16.05 0.83 7.20
CA GLU A 115 -16.77 0.06 6.16
C GLU A 115 -16.56 -1.46 6.30
N ARG A 116 -15.89 -1.89 7.39
CA ARG A 116 -15.51 -3.28 7.64
C ARG A 116 -14.79 -3.89 6.42
N LEU A 117 -13.84 -3.15 5.86
CA LEU A 117 -12.97 -3.67 4.81
C LEU A 117 -11.99 -4.67 5.42
N HIS A 118 -11.90 -5.85 4.83
CA HIS A 118 -11.00 -6.92 5.27
C HIS A 118 -9.60 -6.71 4.70
N ILE A 119 -8.82 -5.88 5.39
CA ILE A 119 -7.45 -5.50 5.02
C ILE A 119 -6.51 -5.84 6.17
N GLU A 120 -5.44 -6.57 5.87
CA GLU A 120 -4.37 -6.83 6.83
C GLU A 120 -3.31 -5.72 6.73
N PHE A 121 -3.21 -4.90 7.77
CA PHE A 121 -2.18 -3.88 7.89
C PHE A 121 -0.91 -4.47 8.51
N GLY A 122 0.25 -4.07 7.99
CA GLY A 122 1.54 -4.42 8.58
C GLY A 122 1.85 -3.56 9.79
N ASN A 123 2.57 -4.12 10.76
CA ASN A 123 3.15 -3.32 11.84
C ASN A 123 4.39 -2.59 11.32
N PRO A 124 4.56 -1.29 11.60
CA PRO A 124 5.86 -0.64 11.45
C PRO A 124 6.80 -1.28 12.48
N LEU A 125 7.71 -2.14 12.00
CA LEU A 125 8.82 -2.68 12.80
C LEU A 125 9.95 -1.65 12.91
#